data_AF-A0AA41FYK8-F1
#
_entry.id   AF-A0AA41FYK8-F1
#
_cell.length_a   1.000
_cell.length_b   1.000
_cell.length_c   1.000
_cell.angle_alpha   90.00
_cell.angle_beta   90.00
_cell.angle_gamma   90.00
#
_symmetry.space_group_name_H-M   'P 1'
#
loop_
_entity.id
_entity.type
_entity.pdbx_description
1 polymer ?
#
loop_
_entity_poly.entity_id
_entity_poly.type
_entity_poly.pdbx_seq_one_letter_code
_entity_poly.pdbx_strand_id
1 'polypeptide(L)'
;MALTGTVARVGFFAAVVVVAAAVGTALVGSAGQSAPAVSEVDAKSFNSDGAVADVPAENGTLSMSADADGKVVVIDTAHSASIDREELSPLVSTLTENGATVRYHVGERQGGRPLNASLRSADALVVVGAQRHYTESQLDGLSAFTDAGGRVLLLNEPSQATSAGLGIVISLGSEGVTSPMAPIASQYGLAYENGYLYNMHQYDTNYRSVYATPAGDSALTEGVDRAVFHAAIPVSGGEQAVTATERTTLSQTRRQDTYGVVARSGPVVAVGDTNVISQEYLYRADNEELVGNVLDFLVSGQKSPANAPQPAGPSQSGPGATVPGSGGTTIGGGGGAPAPQPTPESPATPESTATPEATATPDE
;
A
#
# COMPACT_ATOMS: atom_id res chain seq x y z
N MET A 1 -38.40 -30.24 17.36
CA MET A 1 -37.19 -30.37 18.21
C MET A 1 -36.67 -28.97 18.56
N ALA A 2 -37.21 -28.30 19.58
CA ALA A 2 -36.84 -26.92 19.91
C ALA A 2 -36.51 -26.66 21.39
N LEU A 3 -36.73 -27.62 22.30
CA LEU A 3 -36.47 -27.43 23.74
C LEU A 3 -35.04 -27.78 24.19
N THR A 4 -34.30 -28.58 23.42
CA THR A 4 -32.96 -29.06 23.83
C THR A 4 -31.90 -27.95 23.83
N GLY A 5 -32.03 -26.94 22.95
CA GLY A 5 -31.04 -25.86 22.83
C GLY A 5 -31.09 -24.84 23.98
N THR A 6 -32.28 -24.51 24.48
CA THR A 6 -32.44 -23.52 25.55
C THR A 6 -31.95 -24.04 26.89
N VAL A 7 -32.26 -25.31 27.21
CA VAL A 7 -31.78 -25.95 28.45
C VAL A 7 -30.26 -26.07 28.47
N ALA A 8 -29.64 -26.43 27.34
CA ALA A 8 -28.18 -26.48 27.22
C ALA A 8 -27.52 -25.10 27.41
N ARG A 9 -28.11 -24.03 26.87
CA ARG A 9 -27.60 -22.64 27.02
C ARG A 9 -27.72 -22.12 28.45
N VAL A 10 -28.85 -22.38 29.13
CA VAL A 10 -29.04 -22.02 30.54
C VAL A 10 -28.09 -22.81 31.45
N GLY A 11 -27.91 -24.12 31.20
CA GLY A 11 -26.95 -24.95 31.92
C GLY A 11 -25.50 -24.47 31.75
N PHE A 12 -25.11 -24.08 30.53
CA PHE A 12 -23.78 -23.51 30.26
C PHE A 12 -23.57 -22.17 30.99
N PHE A 13 -24.54 -21.26 30.94
CA PHE A 13 -24.46 -19.97 31.64
C PHE A 13 -24.35 -20.15 33.16
N ALA A 14 -25.15 -21.05 33.75
CA ALA A 14 -25.04 -21.39 35.17
C ALA A 14 -23.67 -21.99 35.54
N ALA A 15 -23.12 -22.88 34.69
CA ALA A 15 -21.79 -23.44 34.89
C ALA A 15 -20.69 -22.36 34.86
N VAL A 16 -20.75 -21.41 33.92
CA VAL A 16 -19.80 -20.28 33.85
C VAL A 16 -19.88 -19.39 35.09
N VAL A 17 -21.08 -19.07 35.57
CA VAL A 17 -21.27 -18.28 36.82
C VAL A 17 -20.71 -19.02 38.04
N VAL A 18 -20.92 -20.34 38.14
CA VAL A 18 -20.36 -21.15 39.25
C VAL A 18 -18.84 -21.25 39.17
N VAL A 19 -18.26 -21.39 37.97
CA VAL A 19 -16.78 -21.40 37.80
C VAL A 19 -16.18 -20.03 38.14
N ALA A 20 -16.81 -18.92 37.74
CA ALA A 20 -16.37 -17.58 38.10
C ALA A 20 -16.38 -17.37 39.63
N ALA A 21 -17.44 -17.83 40.32
CA ALA A 21 -17.51 -17.81 41.77
C ALA A 21 -16.43 -18.70 42.42
N ALA A 22 -16.19 -19.90 41.90
CA ALA A 22 -15.20 -20.84 42.43
C ALA A 22 -13.76 -20.30 42.29
N VAL A 23 -13.40 -19.71 41.16
CA VAL A 23 -12.08 -19.07 40.96
C VAL A 23 -11.90 -17.87 41.89
N GLY A 24 -12.97 -17.09 42.13
CA GLY A 24 -12.96 -16.02 43.14
C GLY A 24 -12.68 -16.54 44.56
N THR A 25 -13.23 -17.70 44.95
CA THR A 25 -12.97 -18.29 46.27
C THR A 25 -11.60 -18.95 46.43
N ALA A 26 -10.97 -19.41 45.34
CA ALA A 26 -9.71 -20.15 45.40
C ALA A 26 -8.48 -19.29 45.78
N LEU A 27 -8.58 -17.96 45.71
CA LEU A 27 -7.52 -17.03 46.10
C LEU A 27 -7.65 -16.54 47.56
N VAL A 28 -8.73 -16.85 48.27
CA VAL A 28 -9.00 -16.37 49.64
C VAL A 28 -8.34 -17.29 50.67
N GLY A 29 -7.02 -17.36 50.61
CA GLY A 29 -6.14 -18.18 51.46
C GLY A 29 -5.47 -17.42 52.61
N SER A 30 -6.13 -16.43 53.22
CA SER A 30 -5.71 -15.84 54.52
C SER A 30 -6.81 -14.96 55.13
N ALA A 31 -6.74 -14.73 56.43
CA ALA A 31 -7.83 -14.15 57.22
C ALA A 31 -7.94 -12.61 57.12
N GLY A 32 -9.17 -12.11 57.21
CA GLY A 32 -9.45 -10.83 57.88
C GLY A 32 -9.53 -9.57 57.03
N GLN A 33 -9.53 -9.66 55.70
CA GLN A 33 -9.76 -8.49 54.83
C GLN A 33 -11.14 -8.62 54.16
N SER A 34 -12.06 -7.73 54.54
CA SER A 34 -13.26 -7.48 53.73
C SER A 34 -12.83 -7.05 52.33
N ALA A 35 -13.57 -7.47 51.30
CA ALA A 35 -13.39 -6.90 49.97
C ALA A 35 -13.50 -5.36 50.07
N PRO A 36 -12.58 -4.60 49.45
CA PRO A 36 -12.63 -3.14 49.50
C PRO A 36 -13.99 -2.65 49.01
N ALA A 37 -14.50 -1.59 49.62
CA ALA A 37 -15.76 -1.01 49.19
C ALA A 37 -15.62 -0.56 47.72
N VAL A 38 -16.70 -0.62 46.93
CA VAL A 38 -16.63 -0.29 45.49
C VAL A 38 -16.17 1.15 45.26
N SER A 39 -16.34 2.02 46.26
CA SER A 39 -15.85 3.40 46.34
C SER A 39 -14.34 3.55 46.64
N GLU A 40 -13.62 2.47 46.93
CA GLU A 40 -12.18 2.45 47.18
C GLU A 40 -11.38 1.94 45.97
N VAL A 41 -12.06 1.52 44.89
CA VAL A 41 -11.44 1.06 43.65
C VAL A 41 -11.23 2.23 42.69
N ASP A 42 -10.36 3.17 43.07
CA ASP A 42 -9.89 4.25 42.17
C ASP A 42 -8.85 3.73 41.17
N ALA A 43 -9.28 2.80 40.30
CA ALA A 43 -8.50 2.41 39.15
C ALA A 43 -8.86 3.33 37.98
N LYS A 44 -7.86 4.08 37.49
CA LYS A 44 -8.01 5.04 36.37
C LYS A 44 -8.71 4.46 35.13
N SER A 45 -8.66 3.14 34.92
CA SER A 45 -9.38 2.42 33.87
C SER A 45 -10.91 2.43 33.98
N PHE A 46 -11.48 2.84 35.12
CA PHE A 46 -12.93 2.98 35.32
C PHE A 46 -13.41 4.44 35.43
N ASN A 47 -12.49 5.42 35.45
CA ASN A 47 -12.83 6.84 35.46
C ASN A 47 -13.07 7.32 34.01
N SER A 48 -14.32 7.21 33.56
CA SER A 48 -14.76 7.56 32.20
C SER A 48 -14.48 9.02 31.82
N ASP A 49 -14.49 9.92 32.79
CA ASP A 49 -14.41 11.38 32.58
C ASP A 49 -13.06 11.85 32.00
N GLY A 50 -12.02 10.99 32.03
CA GLY A 50 -10.73 11.22 31.37
C GLY A 50 -10.42 10.24 30.22
N ALA A 51 -11.41 9.44 29.79
CA ALA A 51 -11.26 8.42 28.74
C ALA A 51 -11.97 8.79 27.43
N VAL A 52 -12.61 9.96 27.37
CA VAL A 52 -13.13 10.53 26.13
C VAL A 52 -11.95 11.04 25.31
N ALA A 53 -11.71 10.44 24.15
CA ALA A 53 -10.73 10.95 23.21
C ALA A 53 -11.27 12.23 22.55
N ASP A 54 -10.45 13.28 22.49
CA ASP A 54 -10.75 14.46 21.68
C ASP A 54 -10.77 14.05 20.21
N VAL A 55 -11.95 14.09 19.59
CA VAL A 55 -12.10 13.88 18.15
C VAL A 55 -11.56 15.12 17.43
N PRO A 56 -10.73 14.98 16.38
CA PRO A 56 -10.34 16.10 15.53
C PRO A 56 -11.55 16.85 14.98
N ALA A 57 -11.35 18.11 14.61
CA ALA A 57 -12.38 18.86 13.91
C ALA A 57 -12.69 18.19 12.55
N GLU A 58 -13.97 17.94 12.27
CA GLU A 58 -14.49 17.43 10.99
C GLU A 58 -15.22 18.55 10.24
N ASN A 59 -14.51 19.67 10.03
CA ASN A 59 -15.11 20.95 9.63
C ASN A 59 -14.81 21.35 8.18
N GLY A 60 -13.91 20.63 7.51
CA GLY A 60 -13.44 20.93 6.16
C GLY A 60 -14.43 20.63 5.05
N THR A 61 -14.04 20.95 3.83
CA THR A 61 -14.73 20.52 2.61
C THR A 61 -13.66 20.24 1.56
N LEU A 62 -13.66 19.05 0.97
CA LEU A 62 -12.67 18.69 -0.03
C LEU A 62 -12.84 19.60 -1.26
N SER A 63 -11.82 20.40 -1.51
CA SER A 63 -11.72 21.30 -2.65
C SER A 63 -10.35 21.15 -3.32
N MET A 64 -10.17 21.77 -4.47
CA MET A 64 -8.89 21.81 -5.17
C MET A 64 -8.76 23.15 -5.89
N SER A 65 -7.55 23.65 -6.07
CA SER A 65 -7.28 25.00 -6.59
C SER A 65 -7.13 25.06 -8.11
N ALA A 66 -6.83 23.92 -8.75
CA ALA A 66 -6.53 23.84 -10.17
C ALA A 66 -7.79 23.56 -11.01
N ASP A 67 -7.95 24.39 -12.04
CA ASP A 67 -8.89 24.12 -13.13
C ASP A 67 -8.46 22.85 -13.88
N ALA A 68 -9.38 21.88 -13.94
CA ALA A 68 -9.18 20.60 -14.58
C ALA A 68 -10.02 20.42 -15.86
N ASP A 69 -10.49 21.51 -16.47
CA ASP A 69 -11.27 21.48 -17.72
C ASP A 69 -10.56 20.66 -18.81
N GLY A 70 -11.29 19.67 -19.33
CA GLY A 70 -10.82 18.80 -20.40
C GLY A 70 -9.79 17.73 -19.97
N LYS A 71 -9.36 17.70 -18.71
CA LYS A 71 -8.48 16.65 -18.17
C LYS A 71 -9.22 15.33 -18.07
N VAL A 72 -8.51 14.22 -18.25
CA VAL A 72 -9.05 12.88 -18.06
C VAL A 72 -8.29 12.15 -16.95
N VAL A 73 -8.97 11.87 -15.84
CA VAL A 73 -8.43 11.09 -14.73
C VAL A 73 -8.93 9.65 -14.84
N VAL A 74 -8.01 8.68 -14.86
CA VAL A 74 -8.34 7.26 -14.86
C VAL A 74 -8.12 6.66 -13.47
N ILE A 75 -9.13 5.99 -12.92
CA ILE A 75 -9.00 5.19 -11.69
C ILE A 75 -8.87 3.72 -12.08
N ASP A 76 -7.79 3.06 -11.68
CA ASP A 76 -7.56 1.64 -11.96
C ASP A 76 -8.32 0.76 -10.95
N THR A 77 -9.41 0.16 -11.43
CA THR A 77 -10.23 -0.86 -10.72
C THR A 77 -10.00 -2.28 -11.24
N ALA A 78 -9.08 -2.46 -12.20
CA ALA A 78 -8.76 -3.75 -12.78
C ALA A 78 -7.73 -4.49 -11.92
N HIS A 79 -6.82 -3.73 -11.30
CA HIS A 79 -5.75 -4.24 -10.45
C HIS A 79 -5.96 -3.95 -8.95
N SER A 80 -6.86 -3.03 -8.59
CA SER A 80 -7.08 -2.57 -7.21
C SER A 80 -7.53 -3.67 -6.25
N ALA A 81 -7.46 -3.33 -4.96
CA ALA A 81 -8.31 -3.91 -3.94
C ALA A 81 -9.79 -3.63 -4.25
N SER A 82 -10.68 -4.32 -3.54
CA SER A 82 -12.11 -4.00 -3.51
C SER A 82 -12.33 -2.72 -2.72
N ILE A 83 -12.09 -1.57 -3.36
CA ILE A 83 -12.53 -0.25 -2.88
C ILE A 83 -13.96 0.01 -3.37
N ASP A 84 -14.82 0.44 -2.45
CA ASP A 84 -16.21 0.79 -2.76
C ASP A 84 -16.28 2.16 -3.47
N ARG A 85 -17.24 2.34 -4.37
CA ARG A 85 -17.34 3.59 -5.17
C ARG A 85 -17.72 4.78 -4.31
N GLU A 86 -18.41 4.50 -3.22
CA GLU A 86 -18.86 5.40 -2.18
C GLU A 86 -17.67 6.04 -1.43
N GLU A 87 -16.55 5.32 -1.28
CA GLU A 87 -15.30 5.84 -0.75
C GLU A 87 -14.58 6.75 -1.74
N LEU A 88 -14.65 6.44 -3.04
CA LEU A 88 -14.11 7.30 -4.11
C LEU A 88 -14.99 8.52 -4.42
N SER A 89 -16.23 8.56 -3.92
CA SER A 89 -17.22 9.58 -4.28
C SER A 89 -16.75 11.02 -4.03
N PRO A 90 -16.06 11.37 -2.92
CA PRO A 90 -15.57 12.74 -2.72
C PRO A 90 -14.57 13.16 -3.80
N LEU A 91 -13.54 12.35 -4.07
CA LEU A 91 -12.54 12.62 -5.11
C LEU A 91 -13.18 12.74 -6.50
N VAL A 92 -14.13 11.85 -6.82
CA VAL A 92 -14.83 11.87 -8.10
C VAL A 92 -15.66 13.14 -8.24
N SER A 93 -16.40 13.54 -7.20
CA SER A 93 -17.20 14.77 -7.20
C SER A 93 -16.31 15.98 -7.42
N THR A 94 -15.30 16.19 -6.56
CA THR A 94 -14.37 17.32 -6.62
C THR A 94 -13.68 17.43 -7.98
N LEU A 95 -13.19 16.32 -8.54
CA LEU A 95 -12.60 16.30 -9.88
C LEU A 95 -13.60 16.70 -10.98
N THR A 96 -14.83 16.18 -10.95
CA THR A 96 -15.84 16.51 -11.96
C THR A 96 -16.42 17.92 -11.83
N GLU A 97 -16.50 18.45 -10.61
CA GLU A 97 -16.93 19.83 -10.33
C GLU A 97 -15.91 20.85 -10.83
N ASN A 98 -14.63 20.48 -10.86
CA ASN A 98 -13.53 21.27 -11.43
C ASN A 98 -13.24 20.96 -12.92
N GLY A 99 -14.18 20.31 -13.64
CA GLY A 99 -14.12 20.15 -15.11
C GLY A 99 -13.45 18.86 -15.62
N ALA A 100 -12.91 18.01 -14.75
CA ALA A 100 -12.28 16.76 -15.16
C ALA A 100 -13.30 15.69 -15.58
N THR A 101 -12.93 14.89 -16.58
CA THR A 101 -13.61 13.63 -16.91
C THR A 101 -12.98 12.46 -16.17
N VAL A 102 -13.65 11.95 -15.12
CA VAL A 102 -13.21 10.74 -14.41
C VAL A 102 -13.66 9.47 -15.15
N ARG A 103 -12.78 8.46 -15.25
CA ARG A 103 -13.05 7.17 -15.92
C ARG A 103 -12.52 5.99 -15.11
N TYR A 104 -13.30 4.93 -14.99
CA TYR A 104 -12.85 3.68 -14.36
C TYR A 104 -12.23 2.74 -15.39
N HIS A 105 -11.01 2.28 -15.13
CA HIS A 105 -10.38 1.19 -15.87
C HIS A 105 -10.74 -0.14 -15.19
N VAL A 106 -11.63 -0.93 -15.80
CA VAL A 106 -12.10 -2.24 -15.29
C VAL A 106 -11.33 -3.44 -15.86
N GLY A 107 -10.47 -3.20 -16.86
CA GLY A 107 -9.64 -4.22 -17.51
C GLY A 107 -10.40 -5.15 -18.47
N GLU A 108 -9.65 -5.84 -19.32
CA GLU A 108 -10.20 -6.64 -20.44
C GLU A 108 -11.09 -7.81 -19.98
N ARG A 109 -10.77 -8.40 -18.82
CA ARG A 109 -11.55 -9.50 -18.23
C ARG A 109 -12.99 -9.10 -17.87
N GLN A 110 -13.26 -7.81 -17.70
CA GLN A 110 -14.57 -7.24 -17.41
C GLN A 110 -15.18 -6.52 -18.64
N GLY A 111 -14.69 -6.81 -19.84
CA GLY A 111 -15.12 -6.13 -21.08
C GLY A 111 -14.53 -4.74 -21.28
N GLY A 112 -13.56 -4.34 -20.45
CA GLY A 112 -12.79 -3.12 -20.62
C GLY A 112 -11.76 -3.19 -21.76
N ARG A 113 -10.99 -2.11 -21.92
CA ARG A 113 -9.84 -2.02 -22.83
C ARG A 113 -8.52 -2.30 -22.08
N PRO A 114 -7.40 -2.59 -22.76
CA PRO A 114 -6.08 -2.66 -22.14
C PRO A 114 -5.70 -1.36 -21.39
N LEU A 115 -4.87 -1.45 -20.34
CA LEU A 115 -4.46 -0.29 -19.54
C LEU A 115 -3.80 0.79 -20.41
N ASN A 116 -2.83 0.42 -21.25
CA ASN A 116 -2.12 1.35 -22.15
C ASN A 116 -3.06 2.09 -23.12
N ALA A 117 -4.19 1.47 -23.49
CA ALA A 117 -5.22 2.11 -24.31
C ALA A 117 -6.09 3.10 -23.52
N SER A 118 -6.18 2.95 -22.20
CA SER A 118 -6.80 3.91 -21.29
C SER A 118 -5.84 5.09 -21.04
N LEU A 119 -4.58 4.78 -20.68
CA LEU A 119 -3.50 5.74 -20.42
C LEU A 119 -3.24 6.68 -21.60
N ARG A 120 -3.37 6.23 -22.85
CA ARG A 120 -3.26 7.11 -24.04
C ARG A 120 -4.16 8.34 -23.96
N SER A 121 -5.41 8.13 -23.53
CA SER A 121 -6.46 9.17 -23.45
C SER A 121 -6.65 9.78 -22.06
N ALA A 122 -5.74 9.48 -21.13
CA ALA A 122 -5.72 10.00 -19.77
C ALA A 122 -4.64 11.08 -19.61
N ASP A 123 -4.82 11.98 -18.66
CA ASP A 123 -3.79 12.90 -18.15
C ASP A 123 -3.25 12.43 -16.80
N ALA A 124 -4.10 11.76 -16.01
CA ALA A 124 -3.78 11.24 -14.69
C ALA A 124 -4.22 9.77 -14.51
N LEU A 125 -3.49 9.04 -13.66
CA LEU A 125 -3.83 7.69 -13.19
C LEU A 125 -3.89 7.69 -11.65
N VAL A 126 -4.95 7.10 -11.09
CA VAL A 126 -5.06 6.77 -9.67
C VAL A 126 -5.08 5.25 -9.54
N VAL A 127 -4.22 4.71 -8.69
CA VAL A 127 -4.18 3.28 -8.34
C VAL A 127 -4.37 3.13 -6.84
N VAL A 128 -5.30 2.28 -6.43
CA VAL A 128 -5.63 2.05 -5.01
C VAL A 128 -5.37 0.59 -4.65
N GLY A 129 -4.38 0.35 -3.79
CA GLY A 129 -4.08 -0.93 -3.13
C GLY A 129 -4.04 -2.13 -4.07
N ALA A 130 -3.19 -2.16 -5.09
CA ALA A 130 -3.27 -3.22 -6.11
C ALA A 130 -3.10 -4.64 -5.53
N GLN A 131 -4.07 -5.50 -5.86
CA GLN A 131 -4.09 -6.94 -5.54
C GLN A 131 -3.73 -7.82 -6.75
N ARG A 132 -3.63 -7.25 -7.96
CA ARG A 132 -3.19 -7.97 -9.18
C ARG A 132 -1.91 -7.38 -9.73
N HIS A 133 -0.97 -8.26 -10.12
CA HIS A 133 0.28 -7.84 -10.75
C HIS A 133 0.02 -7.15 -12.10
N TYR A 134 0.74 -6.05 -12.32
CA TYR A 134 0.91 -5.44 -13.63
C TYR A 134 1.86 -6.31 -14.47
N THR A 135 1.56 -6.46 -15.76
CA THR A 135 2.47 -7.07 -16.74
C THR A 135 3.58 -6.09 -17.14
N GLU A 136 4.70 -6.60 -17.66
CA GLU A 136 5.83 -5.77 -18.15
C GLU A 136 5.33 -4.69 -19.14
N SER A 137 4.51 -5.07 -20.13
CA SER A 137 3.93 -4.13 -21.09
C SER A 137 3.07 -3.03 -20.45
N GLN A 138 2.46 -3.27 -19.29
CA GLN A 138 1.72 -2.26 -18.54
C GLN A 138 2.64 -1.33 -17.76
N LEU A 139 3.77 -1.84 -17.23
CA LEU A 139 4.80 -1.03 -16.59
C LEU A 139 5.52 -0.13 -17.61
N ASP A 140 5.93 -0.68 -18.76
CA ASP A 140 6.45 0.09 -19.91
C ASP A 140 5.47 1.17 -20.37
N GLY A 141 4.18 0.82 -20.43
CA GLY A 141 3.11 1.74 -20.75
C GLY A 141 2.89 2.81 -19.68
N LEU A 142 3.15 2.52 -18.41
CA LEU A 142 3.05 3.50 -17.34
C LEU A 142 4.24 4.46 -17.35
N SER A 143 5.45 3.94 -17.56
CA SER A 143 6.67 4.72 -17.77
C SER A 143 6.52 5.72 -18.94
N ALA A 144 6.13 5.23 -20.12
CA ALA A 144 5.86 6.09 -21.28
C ALA A 144 4.70 7.08 -21.05
N PHE A 145 3.73 6.76 -20.19
CA PHE A 145 2.67 7.69 -19.80
C PHE A 145 3.20 8.83 -18.91
N THR A 146 4.07 8.53 -17.94
CA THR A 146 4.71 9.55 -17.09
C THR A 146 5.72 10.40 -17.86
N ASP A 147 6.52 9.81 -18.74
CA ASP A 147 7.47 10.51 -19.61
C ASP A 147 6.76 11.45 -20.58
N ALA A 148 5.55 11.08 -21.03
CA ALA A 148 4.71 11.96 -21.82
C ALA A 148 4.19 13.19 -21.06
N GLY A 149 4.35 13.26 -19.73
CA GLY A 149 3.86 14.34 -18.87
C GLY A 149 2.63 13.98 -18.03
N GLY A 150 2.21 12.71 -18.02
CA GLY A 150 1.12 12.23 -17.16
C GLY A 150 1.46 12.28 -15.67
N ARG A 151 0.45 12.12 -14.82
CA ARG A 151 0.58 12.11 -13.35
C ARG A 151 0.02 10.82 -12.76
N VAL A 152 0.64 10.32 -11.70
CA VAL A 152 0.22 9.08 -11.04
C VAL A 152 0.10 9.27 -9.54
N LEU A 153 -1.03 8.84 -8.97
CA LEU A 153 -1.22 8.65 -7.54
C LEU A 153 -1.27 7.15 -7.27
N LEU A 154 -0.40 6.69 -6.37
CA LEU A 154 -0.38 5.34 -5.84
C LEU A 154 -0.81 5.44 -4.37
N LEU A 155 -2.00 4.94 -4.02
CA LEU A 155 -2.34 4.68 -2.62
C LEU A 155 -2.15 3.19 -2.36
N ASN A 156 -1.55 2.83 -1.23
CA ASN A 156 -1.41 1.44 -0.82
C ASN A 156 -1.63 1.31 0.69
N GLU A 157 -2.07 0.13 1.13
CA GLU A 157 -2.39 -0.16 2.54
C GLU A 157 -1.68 -1.46 2.97
N PRO A 158 -1.64 -1.80 4.27
CA PRO A 158 -1.11 -3.09 4.70
C PRO A 158 -1.92 -4.21 4.06
N SER A 159 -1.24 -5.23 3.53
CA SER A 159 -1.92 -6.45 3.07
C SER A 159 -2.66 -7.09 4.25
N GLN A 160 -3.97 -6.87 4.33
CA GLN A 160 -4.81 -7.37 5.41
C GLN A 160 -4.73 -8.89 5.45
N ALA A 161 -4.10 -9.43 6.50
CA ALA A 161 -4.27 -10.84 6.85
C ALA A 161 -5.77 -11.03 7.14
N THR A 162 -6.44 -11.76 6.24
CA THR A 162 -7.90 -11.81 6.13
C THR A 162 -8.57 -11.95 7.49
N SER A 163 -9.25 -10.90 7.94
CA SER A 163 -10.15 -10.94 9.08
C SER A 163 -11.43 -11.68 8.68
N ALA A 164 -11.30 -12.99 8.49
CA ALA A 164 -12.44 -13.89 8.42
C ALA A 164 -13.22 -13.72 9.73
N GLY A 165 -14.48 -13.29 9.62
CA GLY A 165 -15.42 -13.39 10.74
C GLY A 165 -15.47 -14.84 11.22
N LEU A 166 -15.60 -15.03 12.53
CA LEU A 166 -15.23 -16.24 13.30
C LEU A 166 -13.72 -16.26 13.61
N GLY A 167 -13.37 -16.08 14.89
CA GLY A 167 -12.01 -15.85 15.40
C GLY A 167 -11.05 -17.05 15.27
N ILE A 168 -10.69 -17.39 14.05
CA ILE A 168 -9.66 -18.35 13.68
C ILE A 168 -8.64 -17.56 12.85
N VAL A 169 -7.49 -17.23 13.43
CA VAL A 169 -6.39 -16.62 12.68
C VAL A 169 -5.77 -17.71 11.80
N ILE A 170 -6.33 -17.85 10.59
CA ILE A 170 -5.74 -18.70 9.55
C ILE A 170 -4.87 -17.80 8.69
N SER A 171 -3.54 -17.84 8.90
CA SER A 171 -2.56 -17.28 7.97
C SER A 171 -2.53 -18.13 6.68
N LEU A 172 -3.59 -18.04 5.89
CA LEU A 172 -3.72 -18.64 4.57
C LEU A 172 -3.18 -17.68 3.51
N GLY A 173 -1.86 -17.53 3.50
CA GLY A 173 -1.17 -16.68 2.56
C GLY A 173 0.32 -16.68 2.85
N SER A 174 1.06 -17.50 2.11
CA SER A 174 2.48 -17.25 1.94
C SER A 174 2.64 -15.86 1.33
N GLU A 175 3.28 -14.94 2.05
CA GLU A 175 3.72 -13.66 1.50
C GLU A 175 4.62 -13.94 0.29
N GLY A 176 4.05 -13.82 -0.91
CA GLY A 176 4.83 -13.85 -2.13
C GLY A 176 5.82 -12.70 -2.09
N VAL A 177 7.07 -12.94 -2.50
CA VAL A 177 8.18 -11.96 -2.46
C VAL A 177 7.88 -10.65 -3.22
N THR A 178 6.80 -10.61 -4.01
CA THR A 178 6.33 -9.43 -4.73
C THR A 178 4.93 -9.03 -4.26
N SER A 179 4.82 -7.92 -3.55
CA SER A 179 3.57 -7.16 -3.48
C SER A 179 3.21 -6.64 -4.88
N PRO A 180 1.95 -6.66 -5.34
CA PRO A 180 1.60 -6.13 -6.67
C PRO A 180 1.89 -4.64 -6.85
N MET A 181 2.01 -3.88 -5.75
CA MET A 181 2.45 -2.48 -5.72
C MET A 181 3.97 -2.30 -5.83
N ALA A 182 4.78 -3.33 -5.57
CA ALA A 182 6.24 -3.17 -5.55
C ALA A 182 6.86 -2.85 -6.94
N PRO A 183 6.48 -3.51 -8.06
CA PRO A 183 7.06 -3.20 -9.37
C PRO A 183 6.72 -1.79 -9.88
N ILE A 184 5.53 -1.29 -9.56
CA ILE A 184 5.04 0.04 -9.98
C ILE A 184 5.64 1.17 -9.14
N ALA A 185 5.94 0.94 -7.86
CA ALA A 185 6.68 1.89 -7.03
C ALA A 185 8.18 1.91 -7.37
N SER A 186 8.81 0.73 -7.55
CA SER A 186 10.27 0.62 -7.68
C SER A 186 10.83 1.24 -8.96
N GLN A 187 10.09 1.20 -10.08
CA GLN A 187 10.45 1.91 -11.32
C GLN A 187 10.58 3.43 -11.14
N TYR A 188 9.97 4.01 -10.10
CA TYR A 188 10.08 5.43 -9.74
C TYR A 188 10.99 5.68 -8.53
N GLY A 189 11.76 4.67 -8.09
CA GLY A 189 12.63 4.78 -6.92
C GLY A 189 11.88 4.91 -5.59
N LEU A 190 10.63 4.47 -5.55
CA LEU A 190 9.77 4.45 -4.36
C LEU A 190 9.60 3.00 -3.86
N ALA A 191 9.42 2.82 -2.56
CA ALA A 191 9.10 1.51 -1.97
C ALA A 191 8.19 1.65 -0.75
N TYR A 192 7.20 0.77 -0.68
CA TYR A 192 6.38 0.57 0.51
C TYR A 192 7.06 -0.44 1.44
N GLU A 193 7.19 -0.11 2.72
CA GLU A 193 7.65 -1.05 3.74
C GLU A 193 6.51 -1.99 4.20
N ASN A 194 6.88 -3.11 4.82
CA ASN A 194 5.91 -4.09 5.28
C ASN A 194 5.44 -3.83 6.72
N GLY A 195 4.12 -3.86 6.92
CA GLY A 195 3.47 -3.68 8.21
C GLY A 195 2.98 -2.25 8.46
N TYR A 196 1.94 -2.14 9.29
CA TYR A 196 1.32 -0.87 9.66
C TYR A 196 2.10 -0.10 10.73
N LEU A 197 1.93 1.21 10.73
CA LEU A 197 2.35 2.16 11.74
C LEU A 197 1.30 2.27 12.86
N TYR A 198 1.77 2.51 14.09
CA TYR A 198 0.92 2.84 15.23
C TYR A 198 1.67 3.72 16.22
N ASN A 199 0.97 4.61 16.91
CA ASN A 199 1.56 5.48 17.93
C ASN A 199 0.75 5.32 19.23
N MET A 200 1.44 5.11 20.36
CA MET A 200 0.80 4.94 21.67
C MET A 200 0.94 6.20 22.56
N HIS A 201 1.49 7.28 22.01
CA HIS A 201 1.78 8.54 22.71
C HIS A 201 0.91 9.68 22.20
N GLN A 202 0.79 9.82 20.87
CA GLN A 202 -0.09 10.78 20.21
C GLN A 202 -0.74 10.11 18.99
N TYR A 203 -2.06 10.04 18.98
CA TYR A 203 -2.85 9.37 17.95
C TYR A 203 -4.27 9.95 17.91
N ASP A 204 -4.95 9.81 16.78
CA ASP A 204 -6.33 10.24 16.60
C ASP A 204 -7.29 9.10 16.98
N THR A 205 -7.89 9.15 18.19
CA THR A 205 -8.91 8.23 18.74
C THR A 205 -8.56 6.73 18.83
N ASN A 206 -7.80 6.19 17.88
CA ASN A 206 -7.30 4.83 17.77
C ASN A 206 -5.78 4.88 17.59
N TYR A 207 -5.03 4.07 18.33
CA TYR A 207 -3.56 4.02 18.30
C TYR A 207 -2.95 3.71 16.91
N ARG A 208 -3.74 3.22 15.94
CA ARG A 208 -3.31 3.03 14.54
C ARG A 208 -3.55 4.24 13.64
N SER A 209 -4.39 5.19 14.05
CA SER A 209 -4.60 6.46 13.35
C SER A 209 -3.51 7.43 13.80
N VAL A 210 -2.39 7.41 13.09
CA VAL A 210 -1.20 8.19 13.46
C VAL A 210 -1.30 9.61 12.92
N TYR A 211 -0.93 10.58 13.74
CA TYR A 211 -0.71 11.95 13.27
C TYR A 211 0.56 12.02 12.43
N ALA A 212 0.52 12.82 11.38
CA ALA A 212 1.64 13.11 10.51
C ALA A 212 1.66 14.61 10.17
N THR A 213 2.83 15.13 9.83
CA THR A 213 3.06 16.57 9.54
C THR A 213 3.88 16.71 8.27
N PRO A 214 3.84 17.88 7.59
CA PRO A 214 4.75 18.17 6.49
C PRO A 214 6.22 17.95 6.90
N ALA A 215 7.00 17.33 6.01
CA ALA A 215 8.45 17.23 6.15
C ALA A 215 9.18 18.49 5.62
N GLY A 216 8.45 19.36 4.92
CA GLY A 216 8.90 20.65 4.39
C GLY A 216 7.81 21.33 3.57
N ASP A 217 8.11 22.55 3.11
CA ASP A 217 7.20 23.35 2.28
C ASP A 217 7.11 22.77 0.87
N SER A 218 5.90 22.38 0.44
CA SER A 218 5.67 21.86 -0.91
C SER A 218 4.23 22.12 -1.35
N ALA A 219 4.00 22.10 -2.67
CA ALA A 219 2.64 22.18 -3.23
C ALA A 219 1.75 20.95 -2.91
N LEU A 220 2.26 19.92 -2.21
CA LEU A 220 1.45 18.83 -1.65
C LEU A 220 1.00 19.12 -0.21
N THR A 221 1.64 20.08 0.47
CA THR A 221 1.49 20.37 1.89
C THR A 221 1.08 21.82 2.17
N GLU A 222 0.72 22.58 1.13
CA GLU A 222 0.15 23.92 1.24
C GLU A 222 -1.14 23.86 2.09
N GLY A 223 -1.21 24.64 3.17
CA GLY A 223 -2.36 24.65 4.09
C GLY A 223 -2.48 23.45 5.05
N VAL A 224 -1.58 22.47 5.00
CA VAL A 224 -1.61 21.28 5.86
C VAL A 224 -0.73 21.49 7.09
N ASP A 225 -1.30 21.75 8.26
CA ASP A 225 -0.54 21.76 9.52
C ASP A 225 -0.33 20.33 10.03
N ARG A 226 -1.34 19.46 9.91
CA ARG A 226 -1.34 18.08 10.38
C ARG A 226 -2.38 17.20 9.66
N ALA A 227 -1.95 16.01 9.27
CA ALA A 227 -2.76 14.97 8.65
C ALA A 227 -2.92 13.75 9.57
N VAL A 228 -3.89 12.88 9.27
CA VAL A 228 -4.15 11.61 9.96
C VAL A 228 -4.12 10.45 8.97
N PHE A 229 -3.35 9.39 9.27
CA PHE A 229 -3.31 8.19 8.44
C PHE A 229 -3.63 6.94 9.27
N HIS A 230 -4.54 6.10 8.80
CA HIS A 230 -5.01 4.92 9.51
C HIS A 230 -4.23 3.66 9.11
N ALA A 231 -3.55 3.04 10.08
CA ALA A 231 -2.77 1.83 9.89
C ALA A 231 -1.77 1.92 8.73
N ALA A 232 -1.27 3.13 8.43
CA ALA A 232 -0.41 3.41 7.29
C ALA A 232 0.81 2.52 7.20
N ILE A 233 1.26 2.18 6.00
CA ILE A 233 2.56 1.58 5.74
C ILE A 233 3.60 2.66 5.44
N PRO A 234 4.86 2.53 5.87
CA PRO A 234 5.89 3.50 5.52
C PRO A 234 6.14 3.56 4.01
N VAL A 235 6.35 4.77 3.49
CA VAL A 235 6.77 5.05 2.12
C VAL A 235 8.21 5.57 2.14
N SER A 236 9.09 4.92 1.38
CA SER A 236 10.52 5.23 1.31
C SER A 236 10.96 5.57 -0.10
N GLY A 237 12.07 6.30 -0.22
CA GLY A 237 12.54 6.88 -1.49
C GLY A 237 11.83 8.19 -1.85
N GLY A 238 12.21 8.78 -2.98
CA GLY A 238 11.71 10.09 -3.42
C GLY A 238 11.99 11.23 -2.44
N GLU A 239 11.27 12.34 -2.65
CA GLU A 239 11.15 13.45 -1.72
C GLU A 239 10.00 13.15 -0.74
N GLN A 240 10.27 13.16 0.55
CA GLN A 240 9.27 12.94 1.59
C GLN A 240 8.45 14.22 1.75
N ALA A 241 7.14 14.15 1.54
CA ALA A 241 6.23 15.28 1.69
C ALA A 241 5.61 15.31 3.09
N VAL A 242 5.19 14.16 3.61
CA VAL A 242 4.52 14.03 4.92
C VAL A 242 5.11 12.86 5.70
N THR A 243 5.46 13.10 6.96
CA THR A 243 6.03 12.09 7.89
C THR A 243 5.15 11.94 9.13
N ALA A 244 4.94 10.69 9.54
CA ALA A 244 4.33 10.36 10.82
C ALA A 244 5.18 10.92 11.98
N THR A 245 4.49 11.47 12.99
CA THR A 245 5.07 12.13 14.15
C THR A 245 5.98 11.22 14.97
N GLU A 246 6.85 11.82 15.80
CA GLU A 246 7.80 11.09 16.65
C GLU A 246 7.14 9.99 17.49
N ARG A 247 7.94 8.96 17.82
CA ARG A 247 7.54 7.80 18.64
C ARG A 247 6.48 6.91 17.98
N THR A 248 6.16 7.17 16.71
CA THR A 248 5.41 6.23 15.87
C THR A 248 6.22 4.95 15.71
N THR A 249 5.56 3.80 15.77
CA THR A 249 6.17 2.48 15.82
C THR A 249 5.76 1.64 14.62
N LEU A 250 6.72 1.05 13.92
CA LEU A 250 6.44 0.09 12.84
C LEU A 250 6.12 -1.30 13.43
N SER A 251 4.97 -1.87 13.08
CA SER A 251 4.45 -3.13 13.66
C SER A 251 5.36 -4.35 13.48
N GLN A 252 6.05 -4.49 12.33
CA GLN A 252 6.96 -5.61 12.07
C GLN A 252 8.27 -5.51 12.85
N THR A 253 8.91 -4.33 12.87
CA THR A 253 10.25 -4.17 13.46
C THR A 253 10.24 -3.71 14.91
N ARG A 254 9.11 -3.18 15.39
CA ARG A 254 8.92 -2.53 16.70
C ARG A 254 9.87 -1.36 16.99
N ARG A 255 10.52 -0.81 15.94
CA ARG A 255 11.32 0.42 16.05
C ARG A 255 10.40 1.62 16.14
N GLN A 256 10.84 2.63 16.90
CA GLN A 256 10.20 3.94 17.01
C GLN A 256 11.01 4.96 16.21
N ASP A 257 10.33 5.70 15.35
CA ASP A 257 10.93 6.73 14.49
C ASP A 257 9.87 7.71 13.98
N THR A 258 10.28 8.70 13.18
CA THR A 258 9.39 9.39 12.24
C THR A 258 9.42 8.66 10.91
N TYR A 259 8.27 8.20 10.42
CA TYR A 259 8.18 7.40 9.19
C TYR A 259 7.56 8.20 8.05
N GLY A 260 8.13 8.12 6.85
CA GLY A 260 7.50 8.65 5.64
C GLY A 260 6.14 8.01 5.38
N VAL A 261 5.10 8.80 5.10
CA VAL A 261 3.75 8.31 4.77
C VAL A 261 3.21 8.88 3.45
N VAL A 262 3.73 10.02 3.00
CA VAL A 262 3.55 10.53 1.63
C VAL A 262 4.91 10.90 1.05
N ALA A 263 5.23 10.33 -0.11
CA ALA A 263 6.46 10.62 -0.84
C ALA A 263 6.16 10.93 -2.31
N ARG A 264 6.97 11.81 -2.91
CA ARG A 264 6.89 12.19 -4.32
C ARG A 264 8.16 11.79 -5.05
N SER A 265 8.01 11.20 -6.22
CA SER A 265 9.09 10.99 -7.18
C SER A 265 8.65 11.55 -8.53
N GLY A 266 9.05 12.79 -8.81
CA GLY A 266 8.75 13.50 -10.07
C GLY A 266 7.24 13.54 -10.42
N PRO A 267 6.79 12.76 -11.43
CA PRO A 267 5.40 12.67 -11.86
C PRO A 267 4.52 11.71 -11.02
N VAL A 268 5.06 11.09 -9.96
CA VAL A 268 4.35 10.13 -9.10
C VAL A 268 4.30 10.60 -7.65
N VAL A 269 3.13 10.47 -7.02
CA VAL A 269 2.94 10.56 -5.57
C VAL A 269 2.54 9.18 -5.05
N ALA A 270 3.20 8.74 -3.99
CA ALA A 270 2.89 7.51 -3.26
C ALA A 270 2.43 7.84 -1.85
N VAL A 271 1.30 7.24 -1.45
CA VAL A 271 0.64 7.41 -0.16
C VAL A 271 0.52 6.05 0.51
N GLY A 272 0.99 5.96 1.75
CA GLY A 272 1.02 4.74 2.55
C GLY A 272 -0.31 4.36 3.20
N ASP A 273 -1.42 4.97 2.79
CA ASP A 273 -2.76 4.67 3.29
C ASP A 273 -3.80 4.86 2.18
N THR A 274 -4.76 3.95 2.09
CA THR A 274 -5.96 4.08 1.23
C THR A 274 -7.12 4.74 1.98
N ASN A 275 -7.12 4.71 3.32
CA ASN A 275 -8.21 5.25 4.14
C ASN A 275 -8.27 6.77 4.14
N VAL A 276 -7.15 7.47 3.89
CA VAL A 276 -7.08 8.95 3.84
C VAL A 276 -8.06 9.61 2.86
N ILE A 277 -8.56 8.86 1.86
CA ILE A 277 -9.59 9.33 0.92
C ILE A 277 -11.02 8.86 1.26
N SER A 278 -11.19 7.99 2.25
CA SER A 278 -12.50 7.48 2.69
C SER A 278 -13.23 8.50 3.55
N GLN A 279 -14.56 8.40 3.61
CA GLN A 279 -15.38 9.36 4.37
C GLN A 279 -15.08 9.38 5.89
N GLU A 280 -14.45 8.33 6.44
CA GLU A 280 -14.09 8.27 7.87
C GLU A 280 -12.85 9.12 8.22
N TYR A 281 -11.92 9.29 7.27
CA TYR A 281 -10.63 9.96 7.50
C TYR A 281 -10.41 11.21 6.65
N LEU A 282 -11.12 11.38 5.53
CA LEU A 282 -10.92 12.50 4.60
C LEU A 282 -11.03 13.87 5.28
N TYR A 283 -11.88 14.00 6.30
CA TYR A 283 -12.10 15.26 7.02
C TYR A 283 -11.46 15.29 8.42
N ARG A 284 -10.47 14.44 8.68
CA ARG A 284 -9.78 14.41 9.99
C ARG A 284 -8.49 15.21 9.96
N ALA A 285 -8.40 16.18 10.86
CA ALA A 285 -7.36 17.22 10.81
C ALA A 285 -7.40 17.90 9.44
N ASP A 286 -6.28 18.04 8.73
CA ASP A 286 -6.21 18.77 7.46
C ASP A 286 -6.07 17.79 6.26
N ASN A 287 -6.68 16.61 6.38
CA ASN A 287 -6.62 15.57 5.34
C ASN A 287 -7.28 16.01 4.03
N GLU A 288 -8.34 16.82 4.09
CA GLU A 288 -9.03 17.33 2.91
C GLU A 288 -8.18 18.32 2.12
N GLU A 289 -7.34 19.13 2.80
CA GLU A 289 -6.38 20.03 2.16
C GLU A 289 -5.24 19.22 1.50
N LEU A 290 -4.72 18.21 2.20
CA LEU A 290 -3.71 17.29 1.64
C LEU A 290 -4.25 16.55 0.40
N VAL A 291 -5.48 16.02 0.46
CA VAL A 291 -6.12 15.33 -0.67
C VAL A 291 -6.42 16.31 -1.81
N GLY A 292 -6.85 17.53 -1.51
CA GLY A 292 -7.03 18.61 -2.48
C GLY A 292 -5.75 18.93 -3.26
N ASN A 293 -4.64 19.14 -2.54
CA ASN A 293 -3.31 19.35 -3.12
C ASN A 293 -2.84 18.16 -3.99
N VAL A 294 -3.20 16.92 -3.61
CA VAL A 294 -2.93 15.72 -4.42
C VAL A 294 -3.79 15.69 -5.69
N LEU A 295 -5.04 16.15 -5.66
CA LEU A 295 -5.87 16.32 -6.86
C LEU A 295 -5.30 17.40 -7.79
N ASP A 296 -4.85 18.52 -7.25
CA ASP A 296 -4.16 19.58 -8.01
C ASP A 296 -2.90 19.05 -8.69
N PHE A 297 -2.09 18.28 -7.96
CA PHE A 297 -0.93 17.58 -8.53
C PHE A 297 -1.32 16.68 -9.71
N LEU A 298 -2.41 15.91 -9.62
CA LEU A 298 -2.86 15.01 -10.69
C LEU A 298 -3.24 15.78 -11.97
N VAL A 299 -3.96 16.90 -11.86
CA VAL A 299 -4.44 17.65 -13.04
C VAL A 299 -3.38 18.62 -13.61
N SER A 300 -2.37 18.98 -12.82
CA SER A 300 -1.23 19.83 -13.23
C SER A 300 -0.39 19.27 -14.39
N GLY A 301 -0.52 17.97 -14.71
CA GLY A 301 0.22 17.31 -15.79
C GLY A 301 -0.07 17.91 -17.16
N GLN A 302 0.98 18.34 -17.87
CA GLN A 302 0.90 18.77 -19.27
C GLN A 302 1.36 17.62 -20.16
N LYS A 303 0.45 16.69 -20.45
CA LYS A 303 0.78 15.48 -21.18
C LYS A 303 0.72 15.69 -22.70
N SER A 304 1.78 15.30 -23.40
CA SER A 304 1.83 15.24 -24.86
C SER A 304 1.20 13.92 -25.38
N PRO A 305 0.09 13.95 -26.14
CA PRO A 305 -0.52 12.73 -26.68
C PRO A 305 0.39 11.99 -27.67
N ALA A 306 1.32 12.69 -28.33
CA ALA A 306 2.28 12.12 -29.27
C ALA A 306 3.30 11.19 -28.57
N ASN A 307 3.63 11.47 -27.31
CA ASN A 307 4.60 10.71 -26.53
C ASN A 307 3.95 9.61 -25.67
N ALA A 308 2.61 9.56 -25.63
CA ALA A 308 1.86 8.59 -24.84
C ALA A 308 2.07 7.14 -25.33
N PRO A 309 1.68 6.11 -24.55
CA PRO A 309 1.96 4.71 -24.85
C PRO A 309 1.36 4.26 -26.19
N GLN A 310 2.19 4.01 -27.19
CA GLN A 310 1.70 3.78 -28.56
C GLN A 310 0.82 2.52 -28.66
N PRO A 311 -0.14 2.46 -29.60
CA PRO A 311 -0.82 1.21 -29.92
C PRO A 311 0.21 0.15 -30.33
N ALA A 312 -0.04 -1.11 -29.97
CA ALA A 312 0.69 -2.22 -30.60
C ALA A 312 0.50 -2.11 -32.11
N GLY A 313 1.60 -2.02 -32.86
CA GLY A 313 1.56 -1.98 -34.32
C GLY A 313 0.91 -3.27 -34.85
N PRO A 314 0.29 -3.24 -36.05
CA PRO A 314 -0.23 -4.46 -36.65
C PRO A 314 0.90 -5.47 -36.78
N SER A 315 0.79 -6.60 -36.07
CA SER A 315 1.77 -7.68 -36.11
C SER A 315 2.03 -8.06 -37.56
N GLN A 316 3.25 -7.82 -38.04
CA GLN A 316 3.66 -8.35 -39.33
C GLN A 316 3.77 -9.86 -39.20
N SER A 317 2.67 -10.55 -39.49
CA SER A 317 2.66 -11.98 -39.75
C SER A 317 3.56 -12.23 -40.95
N GLY A 318 4.84 -12.50 -40.67
CA GLY A 318 5.80 -12.94 -41.68
C GLY A 318 5.24 -14.16 -42.43
N PRO A 319 5.45 -14.27 -43.75
CA PRO A 319 4.93 -15.39 -44.53
C PRO A 319 5.29 -16.72 -43.87
N GLY A 320 4.28 -17.54 -43.59
CA GLY A 320 4.43 -18.72 -42.77
C GLY A 320 5.51 -19.66 -43.32
N ALA A 321 6.46 -20.02 -42.46
CA ALA A 321 7.38 -21.13 -42.74
C ALA A 321 6.54 -22.41 -42.90
N THR A 322 6.39 -22.86 -44.14
CA THR A 322 5.69 -24.10 -44.48
C THR A 322 6.37 -25.27 -43.76
N VAL A 323 5.66 -25.92 -42.84
CA VAL A 323 6.10 -27.18 -42.24
C VAL A 323 6.03 -28.29 -43.30
N PRO A 324 7.14 -28.89 -43.74
CA PRO A 324 7.09 -29.90 -44.79
C PRO A 324 6.71 -31.27 -44.22
N GLY A 325 5.51 -31.73 -44.60
CA GLY A 325 5.16 -33.13 -44.88
C GLY A 325 5.60 -34.24 -43.91
N SER A 326 4.67 -34.73 -43.10
CA SER A 326 4.73 -36.07 -42.53
C SER A 326 4.49 -37.12 -43.63
N GLY A 327 5.46 -38.02 -43.90
CA GLY A 327 5.22 -39.15 -44.80
C GLY A 327 6.41 -40.07 -45.08
N GLY A 328 6.31 -41.32 -44.62
CA GLY A 328 6.80 -42.50 -45.36
C GLY A 328 8.30 -42.84 -45.36
N THR A 329 8.71 -43.63 -44.36
CA THR A 329 9.68 -44.75 -44.40
C THR A 329 10.42 -45.06 -45.72
N THR A 330 11.77 -45.13 -45.71
CA THR A 330 12.57 -46.40 -45.90
C THR A 330 14.10 -46.15 -46.01
N ILE A 331 14.85 -46.70 -45.05
CA ILE A 331 16.23 -47.26 -45.08
C ILE A 331 17.33 -46.63 -45.98
N GLY A 332 18.43 -46.19 -45.34
CA GLY A 332 19.79 -46.56 -45.78
C GLY A 332 20.88 -45.48 -45.87
N GLY A 333 22.02 -45.69 -45.19
CA GLY A 333 23.34 -45.16 -45.62
C GLY A 333 23.95 -44.05 -44.76
N GLY A 334 24.95 -44.38 -43.94
CA GLY A 334 25.60 -43.47 -42.98
C GLY A 334 26.49 -42.36 -43.53
N GLY A 335 26.95 -41.48 -42.62
CA GLY A 335 28.08 -40.59 -42.86
C GLY A 335 28.09 -39.28 -42.05
N GLY A 336 29.01 -39.16 -41.09
CA GLY A 336 29.59 -37.88 -40.67
C GLY A 336 28.80 -36.99 -39.69
N ALA A 337 29.18 -37.02 -38.40
CA ALA A 337 28.85 -35.96 -37.45
C ALA A 337 29.98 -34.92 -37.38
N PRO A 338 29.69 -33.60 -37.47
CA PRO A 338 30.66 -32.55 -37.13
C PRO A 338 30.93 -32.48 -35.62
N ALA A 339 32.15 -32.11 -35.24
CA ALA A 339 32.58 -32.01 -33.84
C ALA A 339 32.01 -30.77 -33.12
N PRO A 340 31.86 -30.80 -31.78
CA PRO A 340 31.44 -29.63 -30.99
C PRO A 340 32.55 -28.55 -30.94
N GLN A 341 32.15 -27.28 -31.01
CA GLN A 341 33.04 -26.14 -30.74
C GLN A 341 33.31 -25.99 -29.23
N PRO A 342 34.47 -25.44 -28.83
CA PRO A 342 34.85 -25.29 -27.42
C PRO A 342 34.15 -24.12 -26.73
N THR A 343 33.87 -24.30 -25.45
CA THR A 343 33.41 -23.27 -24.50
C THR A 343 34.52 -22.23 -24.24
N PRO A 344 34.23 -20.92 -24.10
CA PRO A 344 35.22 -19.94 -23.65
C PRO A 344 35.59 -20.16 -22.17
N GLU A 345 36.89 -20.13 -21.86
CA GLU A 345 37.39 -20.16 -20.47
C GLU A 345 37.24 -18.79 -19.79
N SER A 346 36.98 -18.81 -18.48
CA SER A 346 36.94 -17.60 -17.64
C SER A 346 38.36 -17.15 -17.26
N PRO A 347 38.66 -15.83 -17.25
CA PRO A 347 39.95 -15.33 -16.77
C PRO A 347 40.14 -15.60 -15.27
N ALA A 348 41.37 -15.94 -14.88
CA ALA A 348 41.74 -16.24 -13.49
C ALA A 348 42.07 -14.99 -12.66
N THR A 349 41.74 -15.04 -11.38
CA THR A 349 42.16 -14.06 -10.35
C THR A 349 43.65 -14.24 -10.02
N PRO A 350 44.47 -13.17 -9.98
CA PRO A 350 45.84 -13.26 -9.46
C PRO A 350 45.88 -13.08 -7.93
N GLU A 351 46.45 -14.04 -7.21
CA GLU A 351 46.77 -13.89 -5.78
C GLU A 351 48.14 -13.26 -5.54
N SER A 352 48.15 -12.42 -4.48
CA SER A 352 49.24 -12.06 -3.56
C SER A 352 50.67 -12.57 -3.82
N THR A 353 51.62 -11.64 -3.78
CA THR A 353 53.03 -11.92 -3.43
C THR A 353 53.47 -11.00 -2.29
N ALA A 354 54.17 -11.56 -1.30
CA ALA A 354 54.58 -10.87 -0.07
C ALA A 354 56.08 -11.13 0.26
N THR A 355 56.60 -10.42 1.28
CA THR A 355 57.92 -10.63 1.96
C THR A 355 59.09 -9.84 1.31
N PRO A 356 60.09 -9.30 2.06
CA PRO A 356 60.41 -9.45 3.49
C PRO A 356 60.41 -8.18 4.40
N GLU A 357 60.68 -8.48 5.67
CA GLU A 357 60.74 -7.70 6.92
C GLU A 357 62.05 -6.91 7.16
N ALA A 358 61.94 -5.71 7.77
CA ALA A 358 62.94 -5.03 8.63
C ALA A 358 62.38 -3.68 9.17
N THR A 359 62.86 -3.00 10.24
CA THR A 359 63.48 -3.40 11.53
C THR A 359 63.51 -2.19 12.51
N ALA A 360 63.04 -2.41 13.75
CA ALA A 360 63.31 -1.65 15.01
C ALA A 360 62.79 -0.18 15.24
N THR A 361 62.23 -0.04 16.45
CA THR A 361 61.80 1.12 17.31
C THR A 361 62.99 1.83 18.02
N PRO A 362 62.87 2.78 19.02
CA PRO A 362 61.70 3.32 19.77
C PRO A 362 61.67 4.87 20.05
N ASP A 363 60.69 5.29 20.88
CA ASP A 363 60.55 6.51 21.74
C ASP A 363 60.55 7.92 21.08
N GLU A 364 59.64 8.87 21.35
CA GLU A 364 58.85 9.23 22.57
C GLU A 364 57.31 9.30 22.36
#